data_AF-A0A4V6ABM0-F1
#
_entry.id   AF-A0A4V6ABM0-F1
#
_cell.length_a   1.000
_cell.length_b   1.000
_cell.length_c   1.000
_cell.angle_alpha   90.00
_cell.angle_beta   90.00
_cell.angle_gamma   90.00
#
_symmetry.space_group_name_H-M   'P 1'
#
loop_
_entity.id
_entity.type
_entity.pdbx_description
1 polymer ?
#
loop_
_entity_poly.entity_id
_entity_poly.type
_entity_poly.pdbx_seq_one_letter_code
_entity_poly.pdbx_strand_id
1 'polypeptide(L)'
;MASFSYFHLNLTTPHFLSTKLKTLSPTKTSTFTPIRCGPRSKRGPLVRGRILSTEAILAIQSLKRADNNKSDSSKKLPNLARMIRSDLLSIIRELLRQDLCSLALQVLSTLRSEYPGQIDLNLYADVIFALSRNKCFDDIDRLIGDLEEGESWVKWGSDRGLLRVVRGLVEARRKESTVRICGMLRRSGCGDTWTSDEYVVKVLRRGLKEMGEIELASEVDREFGNASRGNLEKFVI
;
A
#
# COMPACT_ATOMS: atom_id res chain seq x y z
N MET A 1 -16.18 -10.31 80.54
CA MET A 1 -14.83 -9.82 80.21
C MET A 1 -14.35 -10.53 78.96
N ALA A 2 -14.37 -9.84 77.82
CA ALA A 2 -13.69 -10.23 76.59
C ALA A 2 -13.55 -8.96 75.74
N SER A 3 -12.31 -8.51 75.53
CA SER A 3 -11.98 -7.37 74.67
C SER A 3 -11.70 -7.86 73.26
N PHE A 4 -12.21 -7.16 72.26
CA PHE A 4 -11.78 -7.27 70.87
C PHE A 4 -11.39 -5.88 70.33
N SER A 5 -10.20 -5.85 69.74
CA SER A 5 -9.56 -4.70 69.09
C SER A 5 -10.26 -4.24 67.81
N TYR A 6 -10.11 -2.96 67.49
CA TYR A 6 -9.99 -2.51 66.09
C TYR A 6 -8.83 -1.52 65.95
N PHE A 7 -7.92 -1.85 65.05
CA PHE A 7 -6.77 -1.04 64.61
C PHE A 7 -7.23 0.06 63.65
N HIS A 8 -6.79 1.30 63.87
CA HIS A 8 -6.90 2.39 62.90
C HIS A 8 -5.61 2.46 62.04
N LEU A 9 -5.78 2.43 60.72
CA LEU A 9 -4.74 2.64 59.72
C LEU A 9 -4.47 4.14 59.53
N ASN A 10 -3.24 4.59 59.75
CA ASN A 10 -2.79 5.94 59.43
C ASN A 10 -2.30 6.02 57.97
N LEU A 11 -2.94 6.89 57.18
CA LEU A 11 -2.54 7.23 55.80
C LEU A 11 -1.27 8.09 55.82
N THR A 12 -0.21 7.62 55.15
CA THR A 12 1.07 8.33 54.99
C THR A 12 1.07 9.11 53.67
N THR A 13 1.23 10.43 53.74
CA THR A 13 1.44 11.34 52.60
C THR A 13 2.85 11.22 52.02
N PRO A 14 3.06 11.25 50.69
CA PRO A 14 4.41 11.22 50.14
C PRO A 14 5.05 12.62 50.15
N HIS A 15 6.24 12.70 50.74
CA HIS A 15 7.10 13.89 50.69
C HIS A 15 7.71 14.05 49.30
N PHE A 16 7.41 15.15 48.62
CA PHE A 16 8.11 15.57 47.41
C PHE A 16 9.52 16.08 47.77
N LEU A 17 10.55 15.39 47.27
CA LEU A 17 11.94 15.82 47.35
C LEU A 17 12.16 17.04 46.43
N SER A 18 12.40 18.20 47.03
CA SER A 18 12.78 19.43 46.35
C SER A 18 14.28 19.42 46.06
N THR A 19 14.66 19.22 44.80
CA THR A 19 16.04 19.36 44.33
C THR A 19 16.36 20.84 44.10
N LYS A 20 17.19 21.44 44.96
CA LYS A 20 17.74 22.79 44.73
C LYS A 20 18.70 22.76 43.54
N LEU A 21 18.29 23.34 42.41
CA LEU A 21 19.15 23.61 41.26
C LEU A 21 20.09 24.79 41.58
N LYS A 22 21.39 24.59 41.34
CA LYS A 22 22.43 25.63 41.45
C LYS A 22 22.31 26.61 40.27
N THR A 23 22.23 27.90 40.57
CA THR A 23 22.18 28.99 39.61
C THR A 23 23.53 29.18 38.93
N LEU A 24 23.60 29.00 37.61
CA LEU A 24 24.73 29.41 36.78
C LEU A 24 24.43 30.79 36.17
N SER A 25 25.43 31.66 36.16
CA SER A 25 25.38 33.05 35.69
C SER A 25 25.02 33.17 34.20
N PRO A 26 24.35 34.26 33.76
CA PRO A 26 23.78 34.35 32.42
C PRO A 26 24.81 34.80 31.39
N THR A 27 25.01 34.00 30.34
CA THR A 27 25.74 34.41 29.13
C THR A 27 24.75 34.51 27.97
N LYS A 28 24.61 35.75 27.45
CA LYS A 28 24.01 36.17 26.17
C LYS A 28 22.68 35.51 25.76
N THR A 29 21.62 36.31 25.89
CA THR A 29 20.24 36.04 25.49
C THR A 29 20.10 35.66 24.01
N SER A 30 20.07 34.36 23.74
CA SER A 30 19.32 33.83 22.60
C SER A 30 17.84 33.89 22.97
N THR A 31 17.03 34.58 22.18
CA THR A 31 15.58 34.67 22.38
C THR A 31 14.94 33.31 22.11
N PHE A 32 14.94 32.46 23.14
CA PHE A 32 14.15 31.23 23.15
C PHE A 32 12.68 31.61 23.29
N THR A 33 11.92 31.54 22.20
CA THR A 33 10.45 31.57 22.26
C THR A 33 9.96 30.17 22.63
N PRO A 34 9.51 29.91 23.86
CA PRO A 34 8.93 28.63 24.21
C PRO A 34 7.64 28.43 23.42
N ILE A 35 7.65 27.48 22.50
CA ILE A 35 6.41 27.02 21.85
C ILE A 35 5.60 26.29 22.92
N ARG A 36 4.67 27.00 23.58
CA ARG A 36 3.68 26.39 24.46
C ARG A 36 2.65 25.65 23.62
N CYS A 37 2.86 24.36 23.42
CA CYS A 37 1.77 23.48 23.05
C CYS A 37 0.80 23.43 24.24
N GLY A 38 -0.45 23.86 24.05
CA GLY A 38 -1.49 23.82 25.09
C GLY A 38 -1.69 22.38 25.65
N PRO A 39 -2.33 22.23 26.82
CA PRO A 39 -2.42 20.96 27.53
C PRO A 39 -2.96 19.83 26.64
N ARG A 40 -2.07 18.91 26.23
CA ARG A 40 -2.41 17.73 25.41
C ARG A 40 -3.19 16.65 26.19
N SER A 41 -3.47 16.89 27.47
CA SER A 41 -3.86 15.90 28.49
C SER A 41 -5.35 15.56 28.54
N LYS A 42 -6.20 16.17 27.70
CA LYS A 42 -7.65 15.85 27.63
C LYS A 42 -8.14 15.44 26.25
N ARG A 43 -7.24 15.09 25.33
CA ARG A 43 -7.68 14.46 24.08
C ARG A 43 -8.04 13.02 24.42
N GLY A 44 -9.34 12.71 24.38
CA GLY A 44 -9.79 11.31 24.46
C GLY A 44 -9.05 10.47 23.42
N PRO A 45 -8.88 9.16 23.66
CA PRO A 45 -8.25 8.31 22.67
C PRO A 45 -9.03 8.49 21.36
N LEU A 46 -8.28 8.69 20.28
CA LEU A 46 -8.80 8.95 18.94
C LEU A 46 -9.46 7.66 18.38
N VAL A 47 -10.58 7.24 18.96
CA VAL A 47 -11.07 5.84 18.89
C VAL A 47 -12.03 5.57 17.74
N ARG A 48 -12.62 6.57 17.08
CA ARG A 48 -13.58 6.33 15.99
C ARG A 48 -13.22 7.11 14.74
N GLY A 49 -12.96 6.40 13.64
CA GLY A 49 -12.76 6.94 12.30
C GLY A 49 -11.35 6.85 11.72
N ARG A 50 -10.37 6.24 12.41
CA ARG A 50 -9.04 6.04 11.80
C ARG A 50 -9.04 4.80 10.91
N ILE A 51 -8.67 4.98 9.65
CA ILE A 51 -8.40 3.91 8.69
C ILE A 51 -7.13 3.12 9.08
N LEU A 52 -6.26 3.72 9.92
CA LEU A 52 -4.98 3.16 10.34
C LEU A 52 -4.97 2.78 11.83
N SER A 53 -4.45 1.60 12.14
CA SER A 53 -4.13 1.19 13.50
C SER A 53 -3.00 2.04 14.09
N THR A 54 -2.85 2.04 15.42
CA THR A 54 -1.72 2.72 16.08
C THR A 54 -0.38 2.13 15.69
N GLU A 55 -0.31 0.81 15.51
CA GLU A 55 0.91 0.12 15.07
C GLU A 55 1.27 0.54 13.64
N ALA A 56 0.30 0.60 12.74
CA ALA A 56 0.50 1.06 11.38
C ALA A 56 1.02 2.49 11.32
N ILE A 57 0.47 3.39 12.14
CA ILE A 57 0.94 4.78 12.23
C ILE A 57 2.40 4.84 12.69
N LEU A 58 2.77 4.09 13.73
CA LEU A 58 4.13 4.06 14.25
C LEU A 58 5.11 3.43 13.25
N ALA A 59 4.68 2.39 12.51
CA ALA A 59 5.46 1.77 11.45
C ALA A 59 5.75 2.76 10.31
N ILE A 60 4.74 3.49 9.83
CA ILE A 60 4.91 4.53 8.79
C ILE A 60 5.89 5.60 9.25
N GLN A 61 5.74 6.09 10.49
CA GLN A 61 6.65 7.10 11.03
C GLN A 61 8.08 6.58 11.11
N SER A 62 8.26 5.33 11.50
CA SER A 62 9.57 4.68 11.58
C SER A 62 10.19 4.49 10.20
N LEU A 63 9.40 4.05 9.20
CA LEU A 63 9.82 3.94 7.80
C LEU A 63 10.29 5.30 7.26
N LYS A 64 9.49 6.36 7.42
CA LYS A 64 9.83 7.70 6.95
C LYS A 64 11.09 8.27 7.63
N ARG A 65 11.25 8.03 8.94
CA ARG A 65 12.45 8.42 9.67
C ARG A 65 13.68 7.67 9.17
N ALA A 66 13.56 6.38 8.87
CA ALA A 66 14.65 5.60 8.31
C ALA A 66 15.01 6.10 6.90
N ASP A 67 14.02 6.37 6.06
CA ASP A 67 14.17 6.87 4.69
C ASP A 67 14.91 8.22 4.64
N ASN A 68 14.51 9.17 5.47
CA ASN A 68 15.16 10.47 5.57
C ASN A 68 16.61 10.40 6.06
N ASN A 69 16.98 9.32 6.76
CA ASN A 69 18.31 9.12 7.32
C ASN A 69 19.19 8.18 6.47
N LYS A 70 18.80 7.87 5.22
CA LYS A 70 19.53 6.98 4.31
C LYS A 70 20.99 7.37 4.04
N SER A 71 21.39 8.61 4.34
CA SER A 71 22.81 9.03 4.29
C SER A 71 23.68 8.31 5.31
N ASP A 72 23.11 7.81 6.41
CA ASP A 72 23.77 6.88 7.32
C ASP A 72 23.57 5.46 6.78
N SER A 73 24.57 4.94 6.05
CA SER A 73 24.59 3.61 5.43
C SER A 73 24.31 2.42 6.38
N SER A 74 24.22 2.67 7.69
CA SER A 74 23.97 1.66 8.73
C SER A 74 22.49 1.47 9.10
N LYS A 75 21.58 2.37 8.69
CA LYS A 75 20.17 2.31 9.13
C LYS A 75 19.33 1.43 8.19
N LYS A 76 19.22 0.14 8.56
CA LYS A 76 18.28 -0.80 7.95
C LYS A 76 16.84 -0.32 8.19
N LEU A 77 15.99 -0.44 7.16
CA LEU A 77 14.55 -0.20 7.29
C LEU A 77 13.96 -1.10 8.39
N PRO A 78 12.94 -0.62 9.13
CA PRO A 78 12.28 -1.41 10.15
C PRO A 78 11.73 -2.72 9.56
N ASN A 79 11.91 -3.82 10.28
CA ASN A 79 11.39 -5.11 9.87
C ASN A 79 9.88 -5.17 10.10
N LEU A 80 9.11 -5.39 9.03
CA LEU A 80 7.65 -5.43 9.04
C LEU A 80 7.10 -6.87 8.93
N ALA A 81 7.94 -7.90 8.92
CA ALA A 81 7.56 -9.30 8.73
C ALA A 81 6.48 -9.79 9.71
N ARG A 82 6.49 -9.30 10.96
CA ARG A 82 5.54 -9.72 12.01
C ARG A 82 4.25 -8.89 12.03
N MET A 83 4.09 -7.94 11.12
CA MET A 83 2.94 -7.05 11.13
C MET A 83 1.73 -7.74 10.50
N ILE A 84 0.56 -7.52 11.09
CA ILE A 84 -0.68 -8.12 10.58
C ILE A 84 -0.99 -7.62 9.16
N ARG A 85 -1.58 -8.50 8.36
CA ARG A 85 -1.93 -8.24 6.96
C ARG A 85 -2.73 -6.95 6.74
N SER A 86 -3.74 -6.69 7.57
CA SER A 86 -4.58 -5.48 7.46
C SER A 86 -3.76 -4.20 7.64
N ASP A 87 -2.77 -4.23 8.51
CA ASP A 87 -1.91 -3.09 8.78
C ASP A 87 -0.92 -2.88 7.65
N LEU A 88 -0.31 -3.95 7.12
CA LEU A 88 0.51 -3.87 5.90
C LEU A 88 -0.26 -3.24 4.73
N LEU A 89 -1.49 -3.69 4.48
CA LEU A 89 -2.35 -3.12 3.43
C LEU A 89 -2.65 -1.64 3.68
N SER A 90 -2.96 -1.28 4.92
CA SER A 90 -3.29 0.11 5.28
C SER A 90 -2.07 1.01 5.19
N ILE A 91 -0.87 0.50 5.51
CA ILE A 91 0.40 1.20 5.34
C ILE A 91 0.70 1.44 3.89
N ILE A 92 0.57 0.43 3.02
CA ILE A 92 0.79 0.62 1.57
C ILE A 92 -0.14 1.73 1.08
N ARG A 93 -1.45 1.65 1.36
CA ARG A 93 -2.41 2.68 0.94
C ARG A 93 -2.06 4.07 1.46
N GLU A 94 -1.63 4.19 2.72
CA GLU A 94 -1.24 5.48 3.30
C GLU A 94 0.06 6.02 2.70
N LEU A 95 1.03 5.16 2.39
CA LEU A 95 2.27 5.57 1.71
C LEU A 95 1.99 6.02 0.28
N LEU A 96 1.13 5.30 -0.46
CA LEU A 96 0.69 5.70 -1.80
C LEU A 96 -0.08 7.03 -1.77
N ARG A 97 -0.91 7.26 -0.74
CA ARG A 97 -1.62 8.53 -0.52
C ARG A 97 -0.65 9.70 -0.24
N GLN A 98 0.52 9.42 0.31
CA GLN A 98 1.59 10.40 0.53
C GLN A 98 2.58 10.48 -0.64
N ASP A 99 2.31 9.76 -1.75
CA ASP A 99 3.20 9.64 -2.92
C ASP A 99 4.62 9.14 -2.57
N LEU A 100 4.75 8.38 -1.48
CA LEU A 100 5.99 7.72 -1.06
C LEU A 100 6.12 6.34 -1.71
N CYS A 101 6.18 6.32 -3.05
CA CYS A 101 6.12 5.11 -3.87
C CYS A 101 7.23 4.09 -3.57
N SER A 102 8.46 4.56 -3.35
CA SER A 102 9.61 3.68 -3.06
C SER A 102 9.42 2.89 -1.77
N LEU A 103 8.95 3.54 -0.70
CA LEU A 103 8.60 2.88 0.55
C LEU A 103 7.40 1.94 0.37
N ALA A 104 6.38 2.37 -0.39
CA ALA A 104 5.22 1.53 -0.66
C ALA A 104 5.59 0.22 -1.37
N LEU A 105 6.51 0.27 -2.35
CA LEU A 105 7.02 -0.91 -3.03
C LEU A 105 7.79 -1.85 -2.09
N GLN A 106 8.59 -1.31 -1.18
CA GLN A 106 9.27 -2.13 -0.17
C GLN A 106 8.29 -2.85 0.76
N VAL A 107 7.25 -2.15 1.24
CA VAL A 107 6.21 -2.77 2.07
C VAL A 107 5.40 -3.79 1.26
N LEU A 108 5.15 -3.52 -0.02
CA LEU A 108 4.52 -4.48 -0.93
C LEU A 108 5.36 -5.75 -1.09
N SER A 109 6.69 -5.65 -1.23
CA SER A 109 7.58 -6.81 -1.25
C SER A 109 7.47 -7.63 0.04
N THR A 110 7.40 -6.97 1.21
CA THR A 110 7.16 -7.68 2.49
C THR A 110 5.79 -8.33 2.53
N LEU A 111 4.74 -7.66 2.04
CA LEU A 111 3.40 -8.25 1.96
C LEU A 111 3.37 -9.48 1.04
N ARG A 112 4.11 -9.44 -0.07
CA ARG A 112 4.26 -10.57 -1.01
C ARG A 112 4.96 -11.76 -0.38
N SER A 113 6.00 -11.53 0.43
CA SER A 113 6.73 -12.61 1.10
C SER A 113 5.94 -13.24 2.25
N GLU A 114 5.24 -12.43 3.06
CA GLU A 114 4.50 -12.93 4.24
C GLU A 114 3.13 -13.54 3.87
N TYR A 115 2.48 -13.02 2.83
CA TYR A 115 1.13 -13.43 2.44
C TYR A 115 1.02 -13.71 0.93
N PRO A 116 1.75 -14.71 0.41
CA PRO A 116 1.77 -15.04 -1.00
C PRO A 116 0.37 -15.45 -1.50
N GLY A 117 0.05 -15.03 -2.72
CA GLY A 117 -1.20 -15.34 -3.42
C GLY A 117 -2.51 -14.83 -2.82
N GLN A 118 -2.42 -14.02 -1.76
CA GLN A 118 -3.57 -13.38 -1.15
C GLN A 118 -3.73 -11.92 -1.60
N ILE A 119 -2.83 -11.38 -2.42
CA ILE A 119 -2.86 -9.96 -2.80
C ILE A 119 -3.86 -9.73 -3.93
N ASP A 120 -4.74 -8.75 -3.75
CA ASP A 120 -5.75 -8.36 -4.73
C ASP A 120 -5.13 -7.51 -5.87
N LEU A 121 -5.57 -7.75 -7.10
CA LEU A 121 -5.25 -6.94 -8.28
C LEU A 121 -5.58 -5.46 -8.10
N ASN A 122 -6.60 -5.12 -7.29
CA ASN A 122 -6.89 -3.72 -6.98
C ASN A 122 -5.72 -3.01 -6.29
N LEU A 123 -4.98 -3.71 -5.41
CA LEU A 123 -3.80 -3.13 -4.76
C LEU A 123 -2.69 -2.87 -5.78
N TYR A 124 -2.44 -3.82 -6.67
CA TYR A 124 -1.47 -3.64 -7.75
C TYR A 124 -1.85 -2.47 -8.66
N ALA A 125 -3.14 -2.35 -9.01
CA ALA A 125 -3.63 -1.20 -9.76
C ALA A 125 -3.37 0.12 -9.02
N ASP A 126 -3.70 0.20 -7.71
CA ASP A 126 -3.45 1.39 -6.89
C ASP A 126 -1.97 1.79 -6.89
N VAL A 127 -1.07 0.80 -6.81
CA VAL A 127 0.39 1.01 -6.90
C VAL A 127 0.79 1.52 -8.28
N ILE A 128 0.31 0.89 -9.37
CA ILE A 128 0.60 1.29 -10.76
C ILE A 128 0.13 2.74 -11.00
N PHE A 129 -1.08 3.10 -10.55
CA PHE A 129 -1.59 4.47 -10.67
C PHE A 129 -0.72 5.46 -9.89
N ALA A 130 -0.29 5.12 -8.68
CA ALA A 130 0.60 5.98 -7.92
C ALA A 130 1.98 6.15 -8.60
N LEU A 131 2.58 5.07 -9.09
CA LEU A 131 3.85 5.13 -9.81
C LEU A 131 3.72 5.94 -11.10
N SER A 132 2.63 5.77 -11.85
CA SER A 132 2.35 6.51 -13.07
C SER A 132 2.22 8.02 -12.81
N ARG A 133 1.46 8.40 -11.77
CA ARG A 133 1.33 9.81 -11.33
C ARG A 133 2.68 10.42 -10.94
N ASN A 134 3.57 9.63 -10.33
CA ASN A 134 4.90 10.05 -9.92
C ASN A 134 5.99 9.86 -11.00
N LYS A 135 5.61 9.42 -12.23
CA LYS A 135 6.51 9.14 -13.36
C LYS A 135 7.60 8.11 -13.04
N CYS A 136 7.37 7.23 -12.07
CA CYS A 136 8.24 6.13 -11.69
C CYS A 136 8.03 4.94 -12.63
N PHE A 137 8.33 5.14 -13.91
CA PHE A 137 8.00 4.19 -14.96
C PHE A 137 8.82 2.89 -14.86
N ASP A 138 10.10 2.98 -14.55
CA ASP A 138 10.98 1.80 -14.38
C ASP A 138 10.49 0.88 -13.25
N ASP A 139 9.98 1.48 -12.17
CA ASP A 139 9.38 0.74 -11.06
C ASP A 139 8.09 0.01 -11.47
N ILE A 140 7.32 0.54 -12.44
CA ILE A 140 6.16 -0.17 -13.01
C ILE A 140 6.64 -1.40 -13.77
N ASP A 141 7.64 -1.28 -14.64
CA ASP A 141 8.13 -2.42 -15.42
C ASP A 141 8.73 -3.50 -14.53
N ARG A 142 9.46 -3.08 -13.49
CA ARG A 142 9.98 -4.00 -12.48
C ARG A 142 8.85 -4.70 -11.74
N LEU A 143 7.83 -3.95 -11.30
CA LEU A 143 6.67 -4.52 -10.63
C LEU A 143 5.98 -5.59 -11.49
N ILE A 144 5.79 -5.33 -12.78
CA ILE A 144 5.18 -6.29 -13.71
C ILE A 144 6.12 -7.47 -13.98
N GLY A 145 7.43 -7.25 -14.13
CA GLY A 145 8.41 -8.33 -14.25
C GLY A 145 8.40 -9.27 -13.02
N ASP A 146 8.43 -8.69 -11.82
CA ASP A 146 8.34 -9.46 -10.57
C ASP A 146 7.02 -10.25 -10.48
N LEU A 147 5.93 -9.74 -11.08
CA LEU A 147 4.64 -10.45 -11.11
C LEU A 147 4.65 -11.62 -12.09
N GLU A 148 5.30 -11.46 -13.24
CA GLU A 148 5.48 -12.52 -14.24
C GLU A 148 6.36 -13.66 -13.72
N GLU A 149 7.46 -13.36 -13.04
CA GLU A 149 8.30 -14.39 -12.40
C GLU A 149 7.53 -15.14 -11.30
N GLY A 150 6.60 -14.45 -10.63
CA GLY A 150 5.77 -14.98 -9.56
C GLY A 150 4.40 -15.50 -10.00
N GLU A 151 4.18 -15.73 -11.29
CA GLU A 151 2.86 -15.93 -11.93
C GLU A 151 1.94 -16.94 -11.21
N SER A 152 2.50 -17.95 -10.55
CA SER A 152 1.75 -18.98 -9.77
C SER A 152 0.87 -18.40 -8.65
N TRP A 153 1.15 -17.19 -8.17
CA TRP A 153 0.48 -16.62 -7.00
C TRP A 153 -0.67 -15.66 -7.35
N VAL A 154 -0.79 -15.16 -8.58
CA VAL A 154 -1.77 -14.12 -8.91
C VAL A 154 -3.08 -14.73 -9.40
N LYS A 155 -4.16 -14.53 -8.64
CA LYS A 155 -5.51 -14.88 -9.10
C LYS A 155 -6.01 -13.80 -10.07
N TRP A 156 -6.02 -14.12 -11.36
CA TRP A 156 -6.48 -13.20 -12.40
C TRP A 156 -8.01 -12.98 -12.40
N GLY A 157 -8.80 -13.86 -11.76
CA GLY A 157 -10.27 -13.88 -11.86
C GLY A 157 -11.08 -12.74 -11.21
N SER A 158 -10.52 -11.54 -11.01
CA SER A 158 -11.31 -10.35 -10.66
C SER A 158 -11.31 -9.35 -11.82
N ASP A 159 -12.37 -9.37 -12.62
CA ASP A 159 -12.55 -8.54 -13.82
C ASP A 159 -12.26 -7.06 -13.55
N ARG A 160 -12.78 -6.54 -12.43
CA ARG A 160 -12.56 -5.13 -12.04
C ARG A 160 -11.12 -4.83 -11.66
N GLY A 161 -10.45 -5.74 -10.95
CA GLY A 161 -9.06 -5.57 -10.57
C GLY A 161 -8.14 -5.60 -11.79
N LEU A 162 -8.34 -6.58 -12.67
CA LEU A 162 -7.60 -6.68 -13.93
C LEU A 162 -7.81 -5.45 -14.81
N LEU A 163 -9.06 -5.00 -14.97
CA LEU A 163 -9.38 -3.79 -15.73
C LEU A 163 -8.59 -2.58 -15.23
N ARG A 164 -8.51 -2.40 -13.91
CA ARG A 164 -7.79 -1.28 -13.32
C ARG A 164 -6.27 -1.39 -13.55
N VAL A 165 -5.70 -2.58 -13.48
CA VAL A 165 -4.28 -2.83 -13.81
C VAL A 165 -4.02 -2.47 -15.28
N VAL A 166 -4.80 -3.03 -16.21
CA VAL A 166 -4.66 -2.78 -17.66
C VAL A 166 -4.81 -1.29 -17.95
N ARG A 167 -5.83 -0.64 -17.40
CA ARG A 167 -6.04 0.80 -17.55
C ARG A 167 -4.84 1.61 -17.05
N GLY A 168 -4.29 1.27 -15.89
CA GLY A 168 -3.13 1.93 -15.32
C GLY A 168 -1.88 1.83 -16.21
N LEU A 169 -1.65 0.67 -16.81
CA LEU A 169 -0.51 0.45 -17.72
C LEU A 169 -0.66 1.18 -19.05
N VAL A 170 -1.87 1.16 -19.62
CA VAL A 170 -2.20 1.88 -20.86
C VAL A 170 -2.06 3.40 -20.65
N GLU A 171 -2.57 3.92 -19.54
CA GLU A 171 -2.43 5.35 -19.20
C GLU A 171 -0.97 5.75 -18.96
N ALA A 172 -0.17 4.86 -18.37
CA ALA A 172 1.26 5.06 -18.20
C ALA A 172 2.07 4.87 -19.50
N ARG A 173 1.43 4.46 -20.61
CA ARG A 173 2.06 4.09 -21.89
C ARG A 173 3.22 3.09 -21.74
N ARG A 174 3.09 2.13 -20.81
CA ARG A 174 4.09 1.08 -20.62
C ARG A 174 3.81 -0.11 -21.53
N LYS A 175 4.36 -0.04 -22.74
CA LYS A 175 4.15 -1.01 -23.81
C LYS A 175 4.59 -2.42 -23.41
N GLU A 176 5.83 -2.58 -22.99
CA GLU A 176 6.44 -3.86 -22.62
C GLU A 176 5.67 -4.51 -21.47
N SER A 177 5.35 -3.72 -20.45
CA SER A 177 4.52 -4.15 -19.31
C SER A 177 3.11 -4.59 -19.72
N THR A 178 2.48 -3.87 -20.65
CA THR A 178 1.15 -4.22 -21.18
C THR A 178 1.20 -5.55 -21.93
N VAL A 179 2.23 -5.76 -22.76
CA VAL A 179 2.45 -7.00 -23.49
C VAL A 179 2.70 -8.19 -22.55
N ARG A 180 3.49 -7.99 -21.48
CA ARG A 180 3.69 -9.04 -20.44
C ARG A 180 2.38 -9.46 -19.79
N ILE A 181 1.50 -8.50 -19.48
CA ILE A 181 0.17 -8.80 -18.95
C ILE A 181 -0.65 -9.62 -19.95
N CYS A 182 -0.66 -9.27 -21.24
CA CYS A 182 -1.31 -10.10 -22.26
C CYS A 182 -0.76 -11.54 -22.25
N GLY A 183 0.56 -11.70 -22.16
CA GLY A 183 1.21 -13.01 -22.09
C GLY A 183 0.77 -13.83 -20.88
N MET A 184 0.75 -13.22 -19.69
CA MET A 184 0.25 -13.88 -18.47
C MET A 184 -1.22 -14.27 -18.57
N LEU A 185 -2.07 -13.39 -19.14
CA LEU A 185 -3.48 -13.69 -19.36
C LEU A 185 -3.67 -14.92 -20.25
N ARG A 186 -2.91 -15.02 -21.34
CA ARG A 186 -2.92 -16.20 -22.24
C ARG A 186 -2.52 -17.48 -21.50
N ARG A 187 -1.42 -17.44 -20.75
CA ARG A 187 -0.92 -18.60 -19.99
C ARG A 187 -1.88 -19.03 -18.88
N SER A 188 -2.63 -18.09 -18.31
CA SER A 188 -3.64 -18.37 -17.28
C SER A 188 -4.92 -19.05 -17.79
N GLY A 189 -5.04 -19.33 -19.10
CA GLY A 189 -6.24 -19.94 -19.68
C GLY A 189 -7.43 -18.99 -19.80
N CYS A 190 -7.17 -17.67 -19.84
CA CYS A 190 -8.19 -16.67 -20.13
C CYS A 190 -8.76 -16.95 -21.53
N GLY A 191 -10.05 -17.29 -21.63
CA GLY A 191 -10.69 -17.79 -22.85
C GLY A 191 -11.50 -19.08 -22.67
N ASP A 192 -10.97 -20.07 -21.94
CA ASP A 192 -11.66 -21.38 -21.75
C ASP A 192 -12.41 -21.46 -20.42
N THR A 193 -11.86 -20.85 -19.35
CA THR A 193 -12.42 -20.91 -17.98
C THR A 193 -13.03 -19.59 -17.53
N TRP A 194 -12.70 -18.48 -18.20
CA TRP A 194 -13.04 -17.13 -17.79
C TRP A 194 -13.51 -16.30 -18.99
N THR A 195 -14.75 -15.78 -18.92
CA THR A 195 -15.24 -14.73 -19.80
C THR A 195 -14.54 -13.43 -19.42
N SER A 196 -13.43 -13.11 -20.09
CA SER A 196 -12.82 -11.78 -19.97
C SER A 196 -13.90 -10.73 -20.24
N ASP A 197 -14.05 -9.78 -19.31
CA ASP A 197 -14.96 -8.65 -19.50
C ASP A 197 -14.63 -7.98 -20.84
N GLU A 198 -15.62 -7.90 -21.74
CA GLU A 198 -15.52 -7.30 -23.06
C GLU A 198 -14.83 -5.92 -22.99
N TYR A 199 -15.05 -5.20 -21.89
CA TYR A 199 -14.45 -3.91 -21.66
C TYR A 199 -12.93 -3.98 -21.40
N VAL A 200 -12.43 -5.00 -20.71
CA VAL A 200 -10.98 -5.21 -20.50
C VAL A 200 -10.29 -5.42 -21.84
N VAL A 201 -10.85 -6.29 -22.69
CA VAL A 201 -10.34 -6.57 -24.05
C VAL A 201 -10.31 -5.29 -24.88
N LYS A 202 -11.39 -4.50 -24.84
CA LYS A 202 -11.49 -3.23 -25.56
C LYS A 202 -10.44 -2.21 -25.11
N VAL A 203 -10.21 -2.07 -23.80
CA VAL A 203 -9.19 -1.15 -23.26
C VAL A 203 -7.79 -1.61 -23.67
N LEU A 204 -7.53 -2.92 -23.57
CA LEU A 204 -6.24 -3.52 -23.92
C LEU A 204 -5.90 -3.33 -25.40
N ARG A 205 -6.85 -3.69 -26.28
CA ARG A 205 -6.74 -3.51 -27.73
C ARG A 205 -6.45 -2.06 -28.11
N ARG A 206 -7.23 -1.12 -27.56
CA ARG A 206 -7.04 0.30 -27.84
C ARG A 206 -5.66 0.76 -27.39
N GLY A 207 -5.26 0.42 -26.18
CA GLY A 207 -3.95 0.78 -25.63
C GLY A 207 -2.79 0.24 -26.46
N LEU A 208 -2.84 -1.01 -26.89
CA LEU A 208 -1.81 -1.62 -27.75
C LEU A 208 -1.68 -0.90 -29.10
N LYS A 209 -2.82 -0.59 -29.76
CA LYS A 209 -2.81 0.19 -31.01
C LYS A 209 -2.20 1.58 -30.83
N GLU A 210 -2.54 2.27 -29.74
CA GLU A 210 -1.99 3.58 -29.40
C GLU A 210 -0.48 3.57 -29.11
N MET A 211 0.06 2.41 -28.75
CA MET A 211 1.50 2.19 -28.53
C MET A 211 2.22 1.57 -29.73
N GLY A 212 1.52 1.37 -30.86
CA GLY A 212 2.07 0.83 -32.11
C GLY A 212 2.06 -0.70 -32.23
N GLU A 213 1.52 -1.42 -31.26
CA GLU A 213 1.46 -2.90 -31.24
C GLU A 213 0.21 -3.43 -31.96
N ILE A 214 0.10 -3.17 -33.26
CA ILE A 214 -1.10 -3.43 -34.08
C ILE A 214 -1.36 -4.94 -34.24
N GLU A 215 -0.31 -5.74 -34.44
CA GLU A 215 -0.41 -7.19 -34.61
C GLU A 215 -0.89 -7.85 -33.33
N LEU A 216 -0.29 -7.51 -32.18
CA LEU A 216 -0.71 -8.01 -30.87
C LEU A 216 -2.14 -7.59 -30.54
N ALA A 217 -2.56 -6.37 -30.89
CA ALA A 217 -3.93 -5.94 -30.68
C ALA A 217 -4.94 -6.74 -31.52
N SER A 218 -4.57 -7.12 -32.74
CA SER A 218 -5.39 -7.96 -33.62
C SER A 218 -5.48 -9.40 -33.09
N GLU A 219 -4.40 -9.92 -32.52
CA GLU A 219 -4.39 -11.22 -31.86
C GLU A 219 -5.30 -11.25 -30.63
N VAL A 220 -5.21 -10.22 -29.77
CA VAL A 220 -6.08 -10.04 -28.61
C VAL A 220 -7.57 -9.99 -29.01
N ASP A 221 -7.90 -9.31 -30.12
CA ASP A 221 -9.28 -9.30 -30.66
C ASP A 221 -9.74 -10.71 -31.06
N ARG A 222 -8.87 -11.53 -31.66
CA ARG A 222 -9.23 -12.87 -32.11
C ARG A 222 -9.40 -13.85 -30.94
N GLU A 223 -8.51 -13.78 -29.97
CA GLU A 223 -8.49 -14.67 -28.79
C GLU A 223 -9.63 -14.34 -27.82
N PHE A 224 -9.83 -13.04 -27.53
CA PHE A 224 -10.75 -12.62 -26.46
C PHE A 224 -12.05 -11.97 -26.99
N GLY A 225 -12.12 -11.60 -28.27
CA GLY A 225 -13.29 -10.93 -28.85
C GLY A 225 -14.48 -11.84 -29.17
N ASN A 226 -14.34 -13.17 -29.08
CA ASN A 226 -15.44 -14.09 -29.38
C ASN A 226 -16.59 -14.06 -28.35
N ALA A 227 -16.43 -13.40 -27.19
CA ALA A 227 -17.51 -13.20 -26.23
C ALA A 227 -18.68 -12.36 -26.79
N SER A 228 -18.45 -11.52 -27.81
CA SER A 228 -19.48 -10.65 -28.39
C SER A 228 -20.31 -11.31 -29.52
N ARG A 229 -19.92 -12.48 -30.03
CA ARG A 229 -20.65 -13.17 -31.12
C ARG A 229 -21.86 -13.96 -30.64
N GLY A 230 -21.92 -14.36 -29.37
CA GLY A 230 -22.97 -15.22 -28.83
C GLY A 230 -24.32 -14.54 -28.53
N ASN A 231 -24.41 -13.21 -28.57
CA ASN A 231 -25.64 -12.48 -28.21
C ASN A 231 -26.46 -11.96 -29.41
N LEU A 232 -26.04 -12.21 -30.66
CA LEU A 232 -26.78 -11.77 -31.84
C LEU A 232 -27.63 -12.87 -32.51
N GLU A 233 -27.46 -14.15 -32.14
CA GLU A 233 -28.22 -15.26 -32.72
C GLU A 233 -29.50 -15.65 -31.95
N LYS A 234 -29.88 -14.92 -30.88
CA LYS A 234 -31.14 -15.15 -30.16
C LYS A 234 -32.28 -14.18 -30.50
N PHE A 235 -32.10 -13.31 -31.49
CA PHE A 235 -33.13 -12.36 -31.94
C PHE A 235 -33.29 -12.30 -33.45
N VAL A 236 -33.19 -13.44 -34.14
CA VAL A 236 -33.68 -13.57 -35.51
C VAL A 236 -34.53 -14.84 -35.62
N ILE A 237 -35.84 -14.61 -35.44
CA ILE A 237 -37.02 -15.39 -35.88
C ILE A 237 -37.19 -16.77 -35.24
#